data_AF-A0A8I1LDU9-F1
#
_entry.id   AF-A0A8I1LDU9-F1
#
_cell.length_a   1.000
_cell.length_b   1.000
_cell.length_c   1.000
_cell.angle_alpha   90.00
_cell.angle_beta   90.00
_cell.angle_gamma   90.00
#
_symmetry.space_group_name_H-M   'P 1'
#
loop_
_entity.id
_entity.type
_entity.pdbx_description
1 polymer ?
#
loop_
_entity_poly.entity_id
_entity_poly.type
_entity_poly.pdbx_seq_one_letter_code
_entity_poly.pdbx_strand_id
1 'polypeptide(L)'
;MNSQIKQLMHTHRGLRDEQQRIACDWWLYLHTQLPGDPVEIARQQNWGQDALAKAQTLANQEKQATSGHEDGRPATYDSAIDTAYNHSMGIRKGHIR
;
A
#
# COMPACT_ATOMS: atom_id res chain seq x y z
N MET A 1 -5.59 16.65 9.74
CA MET A 1 -6.43 15.90 8.79
C MET A 1 -6.18 14.40 8.87
N ASN A 2 -5.00 13.90 8.48
CA ASN A 2 -4.76 12.45 8.35
C ASN A 2 -4.77 11.66 9.69
N SER A 3 -4.46 12.32 10.81
CA SER A 3 -4.49 11.70 12.15
C SER A 3 -5.91 11.33 12.61
N GLN A 4 -6.91 12.16 12.31
CA GLN A 4 -8.30 11.93 12.70
C GLN A 4 -8.91 10.74 11.96
N ILE A 5 -8.61 10.62 10.67
CA ILE A 5 -9.02 9.47 9.84
C ILE A 5 -8.38 8.18 10.36
N LYS A 6 -7.08 8.21 10.67
CA LYS A 6 -6.39 7.05 11.25
C LYS A 6 -7.00 6.63 12.59
N GLN A 7 -7.35 7.59 13.44
CA GLN A 7 -8.02 7.32 14.71
C GLN A 7 -9.41 6.72 14.49
N LEU A 8 -10.20 7.25 13.54
CA LEU A 8 -11.49 6.70 13.16
C LEU A 8 -11.36 5.23 12.72
N MET A 9 -10.45 4.94 11.78
CA MET A 9 -10.22 3.56 11.31
C MET A 9 -9.72 2.64 12.42
N HIS A 10 -8.92 3.15 13.35
CA HIS A 10 -8.48 2.37 14.51
C HIS A 10 -9.65 1.99 15.42
N THR A 11 -10.53 2.95 15.74
CA THR A 11 -11.74 2.72 16.55
C THR A 11 -12.69 1.73 15.88
N HIS A 12 -12.73 1.72 14.54
CA HIS A 12 -13.63 0.87 13.76
C HIS A 12 -12.98 -0.41 13.22
N ARG A 13 -11.79 -0.80 13.69
CA ARG A 13 -11.05 -1.98 13.20
C ARG A 13 -11.83 -3.31 13.25
N GLY A 14 -12.86 -3.40 14.10
CA GLY A 14 -13.74 -4.57 14.20
C GLY A 14 -14.89 -4.62 13.20
N LEU A 15 -15.10 -3.57 12.39
CA LEU A 15 -16.09 -3.56 11.32
C LEU A 15 -15.55 -4.26 10.07
N ARG A 16 -16.45 -4.74 9.20
CA ARG A 16 -16.07 -5.26 7.88
C ARG A 16 -15.45 -4.14 7.05
N ASP A 17 -14.55 -4.47 6.13
CA ASP A 17 -13.85 -3.50 5.29
C ASP A 17 -14.79 -2.53 4.58
N GLU A 18 -15.92 -3.03 4.06
CA GLU A 18 -16.96 -2.19 3.43
C GLU A 18 -17.59 -1.20 4.42
N GLN A 19 -17.87 -1.64 5.64
CA GLN A 19 -18.43 -0.78 6.69
C GLN A 19 -17.42 0.25 7.18
N GLN A 20 -16.13 -0.11 7.27
CA GLN A 20 -15.05 0.84 7.56
C GLN A 20 -14.95 1.90 6.46
N ARG A 21 -15.01 1.48 5.18
CA ARG A 21 -14.99 2.40 4.04
C ARG A 21 -16.15 3.39 4.11
N ILE A 22 -17.38 2.91 4.32
CA ILE A 22 -18.57 3.75 4.45
C ILE A 22 -18.42 4.75 5.60
N ALA A 23 -17.93 4.32 6.77
CA ALA A 23 -17.69 5.23 7.89
C ALA A 23 -16.65 6.32 7.56
N CYS A 24 -15.60 5.95 6.82
CA CYS A 24 -14.59 6.88 6.34
C CYS A 24 -15.17 7.89 5.34
N ASP A 25 -15.97 7.42 4.37
CA ASP A 25 -16.60 8.26 3.36
C ASP A 25 -17.55 9.29 4.00
N TRP A 26 -18.37 8.86 4.96
CA TRP A 26 -19.25 9.77 5.72
C TRP A 26 -18.46 10.78 6.56
N TRP A 27 -17.38 10.34 7.19
CA TRP A 27 -16.54 11.25 7.96
C TRP A 27 -15.91 12.31 7.05
N LEU A 28 -15.38 11.92 5.89
CA LEU A 28 -14.81 12.84 4.90
C LEU A 28 -15.86 13.84 4.39
N TYR A 29 -17.08 13.36 4.10
CA TYR A 29 -18.19 14.20 3.68
C TYR A 29 -18.51 15.29 4.71
N LEU A 30 -18.66 14.91 5.99
CA LEU A 30 -19.01 15.82 7.08
C LEU A 30 -17.90 16.83 7.42
N HIS A 31 -16.65 16.52 7.08
CA HIS A 31 -15.49 17.35 7.42
C HIS A 31 -14.90 18.09 6.21
N THR A 32 -15.53 17.98 5.05
CA THR A 32 -15.22 18.78 3.87
C THR A 32 -16.05 20.06 3.92
N GLN A 33 -15.44 21.21 3.65
CA GLN A 33 -16.18 22.47 3.59
C GLN A 33 -16.96 22.53 2.26
N LEU A 34 -18.30 22.66 2.34
CA LEU A 34 -19.22 22.67 1.20
C LEU A 34 -19.07 21.42 0.32
N PRO A 35 -19.35 20.22 0.85
CA PRO A 35 -19.33 19.02 0.02
C PRO A 35 -20.42 19.13 -1.04
N GLY A 36 -20.16 18.60 -2.24
CA GLY A 36 -21.20 18.43 -3.26
C GLY A 36 -22.32 17.49 -2.78
N ASP A 37 -23.38 17.33 -3.57
CA ASP A 37 -24.41 16.34 -3.27
C ASP A 37 -23.77 14.92 -3.22
N PRO A 38 -23.96 14.17 -2.13
CA PRO A 38 -23.36 12.85 -1.98
C PRO A 38 -23.78 11.86 -3.08
N VAL A 39 -25.00 12.00 -3.63
CA VAL A 39 -25.48 11.15 -4.73
C VAL A 39 -24.76 11.51 -6.03
N GLU A 40 -24.55 12.79 -6.31
CA GLU A 40 -23.79 13.27 -7.46
C GLU A 40 -22.34 12.79 -7.40
N ILE A 41 -21.69 12.92 -6.23
CA ILE A 41 -20.33 12.46 -6.00
C ILE A 41 -20.23 10.94 -6.20
N ALA A 42 -21.14 10.18 -5.59
CA ALA A 42 -21.15 8.72 -5.73
C ALA A 42 -21.34 8.30 -7.19
N ARG A 43 -22.24 8.95 -7.93
CA ARG A 43 -22.45 8.67 -9.37
C ARG A 43 -21.21 8.96 -10.21
N GLN A 44 -20.53 10.10 -9.96
CA GLN A 44 -19.28 10.45 -10.66
C GLN A 44 -18.17 9.43 -10.42
N GLN A 45 -18.16 8.79 -9.25
CA GLN A 45 -17.20 7.74 -8.92
C GLN A 45 -17.69 6.32 -9.25
N ASN A 46 -18.77 6.20 -10.03
CA ASN A 46 -19.41 4.92 -10.35
C ASN A 46 -19.68 4.08 -9.09
N TRP A 47 -20.22 4.72 -8.05
CA TRP A 47 -20.48 4.14 -6.73
C TRP A 47 -19.25 3.49 -6.07
N GLY A 48 -18.05 3.97 -6.43
CA GLY A 48 -16.77 3.45 -5.95
C GLY A 48 -16.23 2.23 -6.69
N GLN A 49 -16.90 1.75 -7.75
CA GLN A 49 -16.45 0.61 -8.56
C GLN A 49 -15.13 0.91 -9.27
N ASP A 50 -14.95 2.13 -9.77
CA ASP A 50 -13.73 2.53 -10.47
C ASP A 50 -12.51 2.54 -9.52
N ALA A 51 -12.71 3.02 -8.29
CA ALA A 51 -11.67 3.01 -7.27
C ALA A 51 -11.34 1.57 -6.82
N LEU A 52 -12.36 0.71 -6.68
CA LEU A 52 -12.19 -0.70 -6.36
C LEU A 52 -11.39 -1.44 -7.46
N ALA A 53 -11.74 -1.24 -8.73
CA ALA A 53 -11.04 -1.84 -9.86
C ALA A 53 -9.57 -1.40 -9.92
N LYS A 54 -9.28 -0.12 -9.67
CA LYS A 54 -7.91 0.40 -9.57
C LYS A 54 -7.14 -0.25 -8.41
N ALA A 55 -7.76 -0.35 -7.23
CA ALA A 55 -7.13 -0.98 -6.07
C ALA A 55 -6.81 -2.46 -6.31
N GLN A 56 -7.73 -3.20 -6.93
CA GLN A 56 -7.51 -4.60 -7.32
C GLN A 56 -6.38 -4.73 -8.35
N THR A 57 -6.36 -3.86 -9.35
CA THR A 57 -5.31 -3.83 -10.37
C THR A 57 -3.94 -3.57 -9.74
N LEU A 58 -3.85 -2.57 -8.85
CA LEU A 58 -2.62 -2.24 -8.14
C LEU A 58 -2.17 -3.38 -7.22
N ALA A 59 -3.07 -3.97 -6.45
CA ALA A 59 -2.76 -5.11 -5.58
C ALA A 59 -2.26 -6.32 -6.39
N ASN A 60 -2.80 -6.55 -7.58
CA ASN A 60 -2.33 -7.61 -8.47
C ASN A 60 -0.94 -7.28 -9.05
N GLN A 61 -0.71 -6.04 -9.46
CA GLN A 61 0.61 -5.58 -9.91
C GLN A 61 1.66 -5.70 -8.80
N GLU A 62 1.34 -5.33 -7.57
CA GLU A 62 2.22 -5.48 -6.41
C GLU A 62 2.54 -6.95 -6.14
N LYS A 63 1.54 -7.84 -6.17
CA LYS A 63 1.74 -9.29 -6.04
C LYS A 63 2.63 -9.87 -7.13
N GLN A 64 2.47 -9.41 -8.37
CA GLN A 64 3.33 -9.83 -9.49
C GLN A 64 4.74 -9.25 -9.35
N ALA A 65 4.88 -8.00 -8.94
CA ALA A 65 6.17 -7.37 -8.72
C ALA A 65 6.96 -8.03 -7.58
N THR A 66 6.28 -8.68 -6.63
CA THR A 66 6.88 -9.34 -5.47
C THR A 66 6.86 -10.87 -5.57
N SER A 67 6.35 -11.43 -6.68
CA SER A 67 6.24 -12.87 -6.85
C SER A 67 7.62 -13.52 -6.86
N GLY A 68 7.88 -14.39 -5.88
CA GLY A 68 9.17 -15.07 -5.69
C GLY A 68 9.91 -14.70 -4.41
N HIS A 69 9.42 -13.70 -3.65
CA HIS A 69 10.04 -13.24 -2.41
C HIS A 69 9.01 -13.05 -1.29
N GLU A 70 9.11 -13.87 -0.23
CA GLU A 70 8.20 -13.85 0.93
C GLU A 70 8.23 -12.53 1.72
N ASP A 71 9.29 -11.74 1.55
CA ASP A 71 9.51 -10.45 2.21
C ASP A 71 9.00 -9.24 1.41
N GLY A 72 8.38 -9.45 0.24
CA GLY A 72 7.67 -8.40 -0.51
C GLY A 72 8.56 -7.41 -1.26
N ARG A 73 9.84 -7.73 -1.50
CA ARG A 73 10.74 -6.89 -2.31
C ARG A 73 10.59 -7.15 -3.82
N PRO A 74 10.89 -6.17 -4.69
CA PRO A 74 10.68 -6.29 -6.13
C PRO A 74 11.51 -7.41 -6.79
N ALA A 75 10.93 -8.12 -7.75
CA ALA A 75 11.52 -9.23 -8.49
C ALA A 75 12.80 -8.86 -9.29
N THR A 76 13.07 -7.56 -9.49
CA THR A 76 14.25 -7.08 -10.20
C THR A 76 15.53 -7.08 -9.38
N TYR A 77 15.46 -7.29 -8.06
CA TYR A 77 16.67 -7.46 -7.25
C TYR A 77 17.15 -8.91 -7.34
N ASP A 78 18.06 -9.15 -8.28
CA ASP A 78 18.90 -10.34 -8.31
C ASP A 78 19.67 -10.44 -6.99
N SER A 79 19.29 -11.41 -6.17
CA SER A 79 20.03 -11.78 -4.97
C SER A 79 21.20 -12.67 -5.40
N ALA A 80 22.12 -12.17 -6.24
CA ALA A 80 23.39 -12.83 -6.57
C ALA A 80 24.35 -12.91 -5.37
N ILE A 81 23.84 -12.79 -4.14
CA ILE A 81 24.59 -13.21 -2.96
C ILE A 81 24.46 -14.72 -2.92
N ASP A 82 25.48 -15.36 -3.51
CA ASP A 82 25.72 -16.79 -3.45
C ASP A 82 25.44 -17.29 -2.02
N THR A 83 24.50 -18.24 -1.91
CA THR A 83 24.17 -18.87 -0.62
C THR A 83 25.28 -19.84 -0.19
N ALA A 84 26.27 -20.09 -1.04
CA ALA A 84 27.50 -20.75 -0.62
C ALA A 84 28.35 -19.80 0.24
N TYR A 85 28.58 -20.20 1.48
CA TYR A 85 29.56 -19.58 2.37
C TYR A 85 30.95 -19.56 1.69
N ASN A 86 31.38 -18.41 1.18
CA ASN A 86 32.68 -18.23 0.54
C ASN A 86 33.72 -17.71 1.55
N HIS A 87 34.82 -18.46 1.74
CA HIS A 87 35.84 -18.21 2.76
C HIS A 87 36.87 -17.13 2.38
N SER A 88 36.63 -16.32 1.34
CA SER A 88 37.63 -15.36 0.90
C SER A 88 37.58 -14.06 1.71
N MET A 89 38.11 -14.07 2.94
CA MET A 89 38.62 -12.84 3.56
C MET A 89 39.88 -12.40 2.81
N GLY A 90 39.70 -11.73 1.67
CA GLY A 90 40.78 -11.09 0.95
C GLY A 90 41.32 -9.90 1.76
N ILE A 91 42.39 -10.14 2.53
CA ILE A 91 43.23 -9.10 3.13
C ILE A 91 43.66 -8.14 2.00
N ARG A 92 43.15 -6.91 1.98
CA ARG A 92 43.73 -5.85 1.13
C ARG A 92 45.02 -5.37 1.79
N LYS A 93 46.15 -5.95 1.40
CA LYS A 93 47.47 -5.39 1.72
C LYS A 93 47.70 -4.19 0.79
N GLY A 94 47.48 -2.98 1.31
CA GLY A 94 47.87 -1.76 0.61
C GLY A 94 49.39 -1.71 0.42
N HIS A 95 49.85 -1.30 -0.76
CA HIS A 95 51.24 -0.96 -0.99
C HIS A 95 51.36 0.56 -0.83
N ILE A 96 52.18 1.03 0.11
CA ILE A 96 52.60 2.42 0.16
C ILE A 96 53.86 2.55 -0.69
N ARG A 97 53.73 3.23 -1.83
CA ARG A 97 54.64 4.28 -2.33
C ARG A 97 54.09 4.87 -3.62
#